data_AF-A0A3P6SH51-F1
#
_entry.id   AF-A0A3P6SH51-F1
#
_cell.length_a   1.000
_cell.length_b   1.000
_cell.length_c   1.000
_cell.angle_alpha   90.00
_cell.angle_beta   90.00
_cell.angle_gamma   90.00
#
_symmetry.space_group_name_H-M   'P 1'
#
loop_
_entity.id
_entity.type
_entity.pdbx_description
1 polymer ?
#
loop_
_entity_poly.entity_id
_entity_poly.type
_entity_poly.pdbx_seq_one_letter_code
_entity_poly.pdbx_strand_id
1 'polypeptide(L)'
;MDAAAAIFETPFANSLISLASTYVCLQLLMRTIIRSVPGLLRFCACALVLYFAFVLCAWVIIGPYHVKFRTFMSTLECLFSLINGDDMYVTFSVIGANQGLGIFLFSRLFLYIFITLFIYVVLNIFVTIIFEAYEEVKVSAIPVARFLFTHRLTTCKNYVSLCCAGFRHLNIRPRGQKLCQRTVR
;
A
#
# COMPACT_ATOMS: atom_id res chain seq x y z
N MET A 1 0.18 -1.96 48.87
CA MET A 1 0.87 -2.29 47.60
C MET A 1 0.07 -1.71 46.43
N ASP A 2 -0.34 -0.43 46.54
CA ASP A 2 -1.48 0.11 45.77
C ASP A 2 -1.14 1.40 45.00
N ALA A 3 0.14 1.74 44.88
CA ALA A 3 0.58 2.93 44.15
C ALA A 3 0.68 2.70 42.62
N ALA A 4 0.73 1.45 42.15
CA ALA A 4 0.94 1.13 40.74
C ALA A 4 -0.33 1.23 39.87
N ALA A 5 -1.53 1.11 40.46
CA ALA A 5 -2.78 1.09 39.70
C ALA A 5 -3.29 2.50 39.32
N ALA A 6 -2.92 3.54 40.07
CA ALA A 6 -3.36 4.92 39.83
C ALA A 6 -2.61 5.62 38.68
N ILE A 7 -1.51 5.06 38.17
CA ILE A 7 -0.71 5.65 37.10
C ILE A 7 -1.39 5.48 35.72
N PHE A 8 -2.26 4.48 35.56
CA PHE A 8 -2.90 4.14 34.29
C PHE A 8 -4.13 5.02 33.94
N GLU A 9 -4.70 5.73 34.92
CA GLU A 9 -5.80 6.70 34.73
C GLU A 9 -5.30 8.10 34.35
N THR A 10 -4.02 8.27 33.99
CA THR A 10 -3.50 9.56 33.54
C THR A 10 -3.75 9.77 32.03
N PRO A 11 -4.13 10.98 31.58
CA PRO A 11 -4.26 11.30 30.15
C PRO A 11 -2.94 11.08 29.36
N PHE A 12 -1.82 11.03 30.07
CA PHE A 12 -0.49 10.70 29.54
C PHE A 12 -0.35 9.21 29.17
N ALA A 13 -0.88 8.30 29.99
CA ALA A 13 -0.88 6.85 29.69
C ALA A 13 -1.72 6.53 28.44
N ASN A 14 -2.87 7.18 28.27
CA ASN A 14 -3.72 7.03 27.08
C ASN A 14 -3.04 7.53 25.79
N SER A 15 -2.32 8.66 25.86
CA SER A 15 -1.51 9.15 24.73
C SER A 15 -0.34 8.21 24.39
N LEU A 16 0.37 7.67 25.40
CA LEU A 16 1.44 6.69 25.21
C LEU A 16 0.96 5.38 24.60
N ILE A 17 -0.22 4.90 25.00
CA ILE A 17 -0.85 3.70 24.44
C ILE A 17 -1.27 3.92 22.98
N SER A 18 -1.81 5.11 22.66
CA SER A 18 -2.13 5.50 21.28
C SER A 18 -0.88 5.54 20.39
N LEU A 19 0.21 6.12 20.92
CA LEU A 19 1.49 6.24 20.22
C LEU A 19 2.17 4.87 20.03
N ALA A 20 2.16 4.02 21.06
CA ALA A 20 2.65 2.64 20.98
C ALA A 20 1.81 1.79 20.00
N SER A 21 0.48 1.96 19.98
CA SER A 21 -0.40 1.28 19.02
C SER A 21 -0.12 1.70 17.59
N THR A 22 0.15 2.99 17.35
CA THR A 22 0.46 3.52 16.02
C THR A 22 1.83 3.02 15.54
N TYR A 23 2.83 3.00 16.41
CA TYR A 23 4.17 2.49 16.11
C TYR A 23 4.17 1.00 15.76
N VAL A 24 3.43 0.17 16.52
CA VAL A 24 3.31 -1.27 16.25
C VAL A 24 2.62 -1.55 14.92
N CYS A 25 1.55 -0.82 14.57
CA CYS A 25 0.90 -0.95 13.27
C CYS A 25 1.84 -0.59 12.11
N LEU A 26 2.66 0.46 12.26
CA LEU A 26 3.61 0.90 11.23
C LEU A 26 4.71 -0.13 11.00
N GLN A 27 5.20 -0.77 12.08
CA GLN A 27 6.18 -1.86 11.99
C GLN A 27 5.60 -3.12 11.34
N LEU A 28 4.35 -3.45 11.62
CA LEU A 28 3.65 -4.57 10.96
C LEU A 28 3.43 -4.29 9.48
N LEU A 29 3.00 -3.07 9.11
CA LEU A 29 2.82 -2.66 7.72
C LEU A 29 4.14 -2.73 6.94
N MET A 30 5.24 -2.25 7.52
CA MET A 30 6.56 -2.37 6.91
C MET A 30 6.95 -3.83 6.68
N ARG A 31 6.73 -4.70 7.67
CA ARG A 31 7.09 -6.12 7.58
C ARG A 31 6.26 -6.88 6.54
N THR A 32 5.00 -6.49 6.33
CA THR A 32 4.14 -7.10 5.30
C THR A 32 4.48 -6.61 3.90
N ILE A 33 4.78 -5.31 3.72
CA ILE A 33 5.26 -4.76 2.45
C ILE A 33 6.57 -5.44 2.01
N ILE A 34 7.55 -5.55 2.91
CA ILE A 34 8.84 -6.19 2.57
C ILE A 34 8.66 -7.65 2.16
N ARG A 35 7.64 -8.34 2.71
CA ARG A 35 7.34 -9.74 2.39
C ARG A 35 6.66 -9.93 1.04
N SER A 36 5.87 -8.96 0.57
CA SER A 36 5.21 -9.01 -0.75
C SER A 36 6.07 -8.46 -1.90
N VAL A 37 7.06 -7.60 -1.59
CA VAL A 37 8.04 -7.06 -2.55
C VAL A 37 8.73 -8.11 -3.46
N PRO A 38 9.22 -9.28 -2.99
CA PRO A 38 9.93 -10.22 -3.88
C PRO A 38 9.07 -10.82 -4.99
N GLY A 39 7.75 -10.92 -4.80
CA GLY A 39 6.82 -11.31 -5.88
C GLY A 39 6.70 -10.22 -6.94
N LEU A 40 6.50 -8.98 -6.48
CA LEU A 40 6.40 -7.78 -7.33
C LEU A 40 7.67 -7.52 -8.15
N LEU A 41 8.86 -7.75 -7.57
CA LEU A 41 10.14 -7.53 -8.24
C LEU A 41 10.32 -8.39 -9.48
N ARG A 42 9.82 -9.64 -9.48
CA ARG A 42 9.90 -10.53 -10.66
C ARG A 42 9.06 -10.00 -11.83
N PHE A 43 7.86 -9.51 -11.55
CA PHE A 43 7.01 -8.88 -12.55
C PHE A 43 7.63 -7.58 -13.07
N CYS A 44 8.15 -6.75 -12.16
CA CYS A 44 8.85 -5.51 -12.50
C CYS A 44 10.08 -5.76 -13.40
N ALA A 45 10.86 -6.80 -13.12
CA ALA A 45 12.00 -7.17 -13.98
C ALA A 45 11.56 -7.50 -15.42
N CYS A 46 10.45 -8.22 -15.60
CA CYS A 46 9.89 -8.50 -16.92
C CYS A 46 9.41 -7.21 -17.62
N ALA A 47 8.70 -6.35 -16.89
CA ALA A 47 8.24 -5.06 -17.40
C ALA A 47 9.41 -4.15 -17.85
N LEU A 48 10.51 -4.14 -17.09
CA LEU A 48 11.73 -3.40 -17.45
C LEU A 48 12.36 -3.93 -18.73
N VAL A 49 12.42 -5.24 -18.94
CA VAL A 49 12.95 -5.82 -20.19
C VAL A 49 12.12 -5.38 -21.39
N LEU A 50 10.79 -5.42 -21.29
CA LEU A 50 9.91 -4.90 -22.34
C LEU A 50 10.15 -3.39 -22.56
N TYR A 51 10.27 -2.63 -21.49
CA TYR A 51 10.50 -1.18 -21.56
C TYR A 51 11.78 -0.85 -22.31
N PHE A 52 12.90 -1.50 -21.98
CA PHE A 52 14.16 -1.30 -22.68
C PHE A 52 14.10 -1.72 -24.15
N ALA A 53 13.35 -2.78 -24.50
CA ALA A 53 13.15 -3.17 -25.90
C ALA A 53 12.45 -2.07 -26.72
N PHE A 54 11.40 -1.44 -26.17
CA PHE A 54 10.71 -0.33 -26.82
C PHE A 54 11.57 0.93 -26.87
N VAL A 55 12.35 1.23 -25.84
CA VAL A 55 13.28 2.37 -25.82
C VAL A 55 14.36 2.22 -26.89
N LEU A 56 14.97 1.05 -27.02
CA LEU A 56 15.97 0.79 -28.06
C LEU A 56 15.36 0.91 -29.46
N CYS A 57 14.16 0.37 -29.66
CA CYS A 57 13.41 0.50 -30.91
C CYS A 57 13.08 1.97 -31.24
N ALA A 58 12.59 2.74 -30.27
CA ALA A 58 12.28 4.15 -30.42
C ALA A 58 13.53 4.98 -30.76
N TRP A 59 14.64 4.73 -30.05
CA TRP A 59 15.90 5.44 -30.26
C TRP A 59 16.48 5.16 -31.65
N VAL A 60 16.50 3.90 -32.09
CA VAL A 60 17.06 3.52 -33.40
C VAL A 60 16.19 4.01 -34.55
N ILE A 61 14.86 3.89 -34.45
CA ILE A 61 13.97 4.19 -35.59
C ILE A 61 13.58 5.67 -35.64
N ILE A 62 13.25 6.28 -34.50
CA ILE A 62 12.69 7.65 -34.41
C ILE A 62 13.79 8.68 -34.09
N GLY A 63 14.93 8.24 -33.54
CA GLY A 63 16.04 9.11 -33.12
C GLY A 63 16.56 10.11 -34.15
N PRO A 64 16.73 9.78 -35.44
CA PRO A 64 17.20 10.75 -36.44
C PRO A 64 16.12 11.78 -36.86
N TYR A 65 14.84 11.51 -36.57
CA TYR A 65 13.73 12.34 -37.03
C TYR A 65 13.14 13.24 -35.94
N HIS A 66 13.49 13.01 -34.66
CA HIS A 66 12.83 13.68 -33.54
C HIS A 66 13.81 14.14 -32.47
N VAL A 67 13.66 15.40 -32.06
CA VAL A 67 14.57 16.06 -31.10
C VAL A 67 14.54 15.44 -29.70
N LYS A 68 13.39 14.93 -29.24
CA LYS A 68 13.28 14.23 -27.93
C LYS A 68 13.89 12.81 -27.94
N PHE A 69 14.12 12.22 -29.11
CA PHE A 69 14.62 10.84 -29.24
C PHE A 69 16.10 10.80 -29.66
N ARG A 70 16.81 11.93 -29.63
CA ARG A 70 18.17 12.00 -30.18
C ARG A 70 19.19 11.21 -29.34
N THR A 71 19.00 11.15 -28.03
CA THR A 71 19.84 10.37 -27.11
C THR A 71 19.02 9.28 -26.44
N PHE A 72 19.69 8.19 -26.06
CA PHE A 72 19.07 7.08 -25.35
C PHE A 72 18.43 7.52 -24.03
N MET A 73 19.11 8.37 -23.24
CA MET A 73 18.55 8.88 -21.98
C MET A 73 17.35 9.80 -22.17
N SER A 74 17.36 10.69 -23.17
CA SER A 74 16.18 11.53 -23.43
C SER A 74 14.99 10.69 -23.93
N THR A 75 15.25 9.62 -24.68
CA THR A 75 14.23 8.63 -25.08
C THR A 75 13.63 7.92 -23.87
N LEU A 76 14.46 7.50 -22.91
CA LEU A 76 14.01 6.92 -21.65
C LEU A 76 13.16 7.88 -20.82
N GLU A 77 13.60 9.13 -20.67
CA GLU A 77 12.84 10.15 -19.93
C GLU A 77 11.49 10.43 -20.60
N CYS A 78 11.48 10.53 -21.93
CA CYS A 78 10.26 10.77 -22.70
C CYS A 78 9.27 9.60 -22.64
N LEU A 79 9.73 8.35 -22.76
CA LEU A 79 8.85 7.19 -22.66
C LEU A 79 8.33 7.01 -21.22
N PHE A 80 9.15 7.33 -20.21
CA PHE A 80 8.73 7.27 -18.81
C PHE A 80 7.69 8.34 -18.48
N SER A 81 7.86 9.57 -18.99
CA SER A 81 6.85 10.62 -18.83
C SER A 81 5.53 10.23 -19.51
N LEU A 82 5.59 9.61 -20.70
CA LEU A 82 4.41 9.11 -21.41
C LEU A 82 3.63 8.05 -20.62
N ILE A 83 4.31 7.10 -19.96
CA ILE A 83 3.66 6.07 -19.14
C ILE A 83 2.91 6.70 -17.97
N ASN A 84 3.46 7.78 -17.40
CA ASN A 84 2.83 8.54 -16.31
C ASN A 84 1.73 9.50 -16.80
N GLY A 85 1.49 9.59 -18.12
CA GLY A 85 0.51 10.48 -18.71
C GLY A 85 0.97 11.93 -18.87
N ASP A 86 2.27 12.19 -18.71
CA ASP A 86 2.85 13.51 -18.90
C ASP A 86 3.28 13.73 -20.35
N ASP A 87 3.05 14.94 -20.86
CA ASP A 87 3.56 15.40 -22.15
C ASP A 87 3.09 14.61 -23.41
N MET A 88 1.98 13.85 -23.31
CA MET A 88 1.48 13.02 -24.42
C MET A 88 1.19 13.85 -25.68
N TYR A 89 0.42 14.94 -25.57
CA TYR A 89 0.06 15.80 -26.71
C TYR A 89 1.27 16.52 -27.32
N VAL A 90 2.17 17.03 -26.47
CA VAL A 90 3.39 17.72 -26.90
C VAL A 90 4.26 16.80 -27.74
N THR A 91 4.36 15.52 -27.38
CA THR A 91 5.13 14.54 -28.13
C THR A 91 4.51 14.31 -29.52
N PHE A 92 3.18 14.26 -29.63
CA PHE A 92 2.49 14.10 -30.92
C PHE A 92 2.52 15.35 -31.82
N SER A 93 2.61 16.55 -31.25
CA SER A 93 2.64 17.80 -32.03
C SER A 93 4.02 18.06 -32.65
N VAL A 94 5.11 17.70 -31.96
CA VAL A 94 6.49 17.86 -32.45
C VAL A 94 6.79 16.92 -33.63
N ILE A 95 6.15 15.74 -33.68
CA ILE A 95 6.31 14.75 -34.77
C ILE A 95 5.72 15.23 -36.12
N GLY A 96 4.84 16.23 -36.12
CA GLY A 96 4.12 16.68 -37.32
C GLY A 96 4.80 17.76 -38.16
N ALA A 97 6.00 18.22 -37.78
CA ALA A 97 6.44 19.54 -38.21
C ALA A 97 6.86 19.67 -39.67
N ASN A 98 7.48 18.67 -40.34
CA ASN A 98 7.99 18.82 -41.73
C ASN A 98 8.46 17.52 -42.44
N GLN A 99 7.97 16.33 -42.05
CA GLN A 99 8.50 15.04 -42.54
C GLN A 99 7.43 14.27 -43.35
N GLY A 100 7.87 13.43 -44.31
CA GLY A 100 6.97 12.67 -45.21
C GLY A 100 5.91 11.83 -44.47
N LEU A 101 4.74 11.67 -45.10
CA LEU A 101 3.52 11.07 -44.52
C LEU A 101 3.77 9.68 -43.88
N GLY A 102 4.65 8.87 -44.49
CA GLY A 102 5.00 7.54 -43.96
C GLY A 102 5.67 7.57 -42.59
N ILE A 103 6.63 8.48 -42.38
CA ILE A 103 7.36 8.61 -41.10
C ILE A 103 6.42 9.15 -40.02
N PHE A 104 5.57 10.12 -40.39
CA PHE A 104 4.55 10.68 -39.51
C PHE A 104 3.58 9.61 -38.99
N LEU A 105 3.09 8.75 -39.89
CA LEU A 105 2.12 7.71 -39.54
C LEU A 105 2.77 6.59 -38.71
N PHE A 106 3.99 6.18 -39.08
CA PHE A 106 4.76 5.20 -38.33
C PHE A 106 5.03 5.65 -36.89
N SER A 107 5.48 6.89 -36.68
CA SER A 107 5.80 7.40 -35.35
C SER A 107 4.56 7.51 -34.45
N ARG A 108 3.40 7.87 -35.00
CA ARG A 108 2.14 7.90 -34.24
C ARG A 108 1.68 6.52 -33.87
N LEU A 109 1.70 5.58 -34.83
CA LEU A 109 1.31 4.20 -34.59
C LEU A 109 2.21 3.57 -33.50
N PHE A 110 3.52 3.80 -33.57
CA PHE A 110 4.47 3.33 -32.57
C PHE A 110 4.13 3.86 -31.16
N LEU A 111 3.92 5.18 -31.01
CA LEU A 111 3.58 5.76 -29.72
C LEU A 111 2.23 5.30 -29.20
N TYR A 112 1.21 5.15 -30.05
CA TYR A 112 -0.09 4.61 -29.63
C TYR A 112 0.02 3.16 -29.15
N ILE A 113 0.76 2.31 -29.87
CA ILE A 113 1.01 0.93 -29.44
C ILE A 113 1.72 0.91 -28.08
N PHE A 114 2.74 1.75 -27.91
CA PHE A 114 3.48 1.86 -26.65
C PHE A 114 2.58 2.31 -25.49
N ILE A 115 1.82 3.40 -25.67
CA ILE A 115 0.90 3.95 -24.66
C ILE A 115 -0.14 2.89 -24.26
N THR A 116 -0.79 2.28 -25.25
CA THR A 116 -1.86 1.31 -24.98
C THR A 116 -1.32 0.07 -24.26
N LEU A 117 -0.15 -0.44 -24.67
CA LEU A 117 0.45 -1.61 -24.06
C LEU A 117 0.94 -1.34 -22.63
N PHE A 118 1.69 -0.26 -22.40
CA PHE A 118 2.22 0.02 -21.07
C PHE A 118 1.13 0.48 -20.09
N ILE A 119 0.26 1.40 -20.48
CA ILE A 119 -0.77 1.95 -19.57
C ILE A 119 -1.91 0.95 -19.35
N TYR A 120 -2.47 0.34 -20.40
CA TYR A 120 -3.63 -0.54 -20.23
C TYR A 120 -3.30 -2.01 -19.98
N VAL A 121 -2.11 -2.49 -20.31
CA VAL A 121 -1.76 -3.90 -20.05
C VAL A 121 -0.81 -3.99 -18.87
N VAL A 122 0.37 -3.37 -18.95
CA VAL A 122 1.41 -3.52 -17.91
C VAL A 122 0.98 -2.88 -16.58
N LEU A 123 0.49 -1.63 -16.58
CA LEU A 123 0.04 -1.00 -15.33
C LEU A 123 -1.19 -1.69 -14.74
N ASN A 124 -2.14 -2.13 -15.57
CA ASN A 124 -3.30 -2.86 -15.07
C ASN A 124 -2.90 -4.17 -14.40
N ILE A 125 -2.01 -4.96 -15.01
CA ILE A 125 -1.49 -6.18 -14.38
C ILE A 125 -0.71 -5.86 -13.10
N PHE A 126 0.07 -4.78 -13.07
CA PHE A 126 0.79 -4.36 -11.86
C PHE A 126 -0.15 -4.02 -10.71
N VAL A 127 -1.21 -3.23 -10.98
CA VAL A 127 -2.24 -2.89 -9.98
C VAL A 127 -2.98 -4.14 -9.52
N THR A 128 -3.26 -5.10 -10.40
CA THR A 128 -3.87 -6.39 -10.02
C THR A 128 -3.00 -7.17 -9.03
N ILE A 129 -1.68 -7.28 -9.27
CA ILE A 129 -0.79 -8.01 -8.36
C ILE A 129 -0.67 -7.29 -7.01
N ILE A 130 -0.60 -5.95 -7.00
CA ILE A 130 -0.62 -5.19 -5.74
C ILE A 130 -1.90 -5.43 -4.97
N PHE A 131 -3.05 -5.38 -5.66
CA PHE A 131 -4.36 -5.58 -5.04
C PHE A 131 -4.47 -6.99 -4.44
N GLU A 132 -4.00 -8.01 -5.15
CA GLU A 132 -3.96 -9.40 -4.66
C GLU A 132 -3.07 -9.52 -3.40
N ALA A 133 -1.87 -8.95 -3.42
CA ALA A 133 -0.98 -8.93 -2.25
C ALA A 133 -1.57 -8.14 -1.06
N TYR A 134 -2.30 -7.06 -1.34
CA TYR A 134 -3.00 -6.28 -0.32
C TYR A 134 -4.08 -7.11 0.38
N GLU A 135 -4.90 -7.86 -0.38
CA GLU A 135 -5.95 -8.70 0.20
C GLU A 135 -5.36 -9.87 1.01
N GLU A 136 -4.23 -10.47 0.61
CA GLU A 136 -3.53 -11.49 1.41
C GLU A 136 -3.03 -10.93 2.77
N VAL A 137 -2.44 -9.72 2.75
CA VAL A 137 -1.95 -9.04 3.95
C VAL A 137 -3.11 -8.62 4.86
N LYS A 138 -4.21 -8.14 4.30
CA LYS A 138 -5.42 -7.77 5.04
C LYS A 138 -5.99 -8.98 5.79
N VAL A 139 -6.05 -10.15 5.16
CA VAL A 139 -6.47 -11.41 5.83
C VAL A 139 -5.55 -11.76 6.99
N SER A 140 -4.24 -11.53 6.85
CA SER A 140 -3.24 -11.79 7.89
C SER A 140 -3.24 -10.74 9.02
N ALA A 141 -3.67 -9.50 8.74
CA ALA A 141 -3.72 -8.39 9.71
C ALA A 141 -5.00 -8.38 10.56
N ILE A 142 -6.13 -8.86 10.02
CA ILE A 142 -7.41 -8.99 10.74
C ILE A 142 -7.28 -9.78 12.07
N PRO A 143 -6.61 -10.95 12.14
CA PRO A 143 -6.45 -11.66 13.41
C PRO A 143 -5.58 -10.89 14.41
N VAL A 144 -4.59 -10.11 13.99
CA VAL A 144 -3.74 -9.30 14.89
C VAL A 144 -4.51 -8.08 15.44
N ALA A 145 -5.27 -7.38 14.58
CA ALA A 145 -6.17 -6.32 15.02
C ALA A 145 -7.26 -6.86 15.96
N ARG A 146 -7.82 -8.03 15.64
CA ARG A 146 -8.76 -8.75 16.50
C ARG A 146 -8.10 -9.17 17.81
N PHE A 147 -6.87 -9.67 17.79
CA PHE A 147 -6.13 -10.10 18.98
C PHE A 147 -5.84 -8.92 19.91
N LEU A 148 -5.37 -7.78 19.39
CA LEU A 148 -5.17 -6.55 20.16
C LEU A 148 -6.48 -6.02 20.76
N PHE A 149 -7.59 -6.14 20.05
CA PHE A 149 -8.91 -5.77 20.56
C PHE A 149 -9.42 -6.75 21.64
N THR A 150 -9.25 -8.07 21.45
CA THR A 150 -9.59 -9.07 22.48
C THR A 150 -8.67 -9.00 23.69
N HIS A 151 -7.39 -8.67 23.53
CA HIS A 151 -6.46 -8.52 24.65
C HIS A 151 -6.81 -7.28 25.49
N ARG A 152 -7.42 -6.25 24.90
CA ARG A 152 -8.04 -5.14 25.65
C ARG A 152 -9.26 -5.61 26.47
N LEU A 153 -10.03 -6.58 25.97
CA LEU A 153 -11.19 -7.17 26.68
C LEU A 153 -10.80 -8.22 27.72
N THR A 154 -9.76 -9.04 27.53
CA THR A 154 -9.30 -10.02 28.55
C THR A 154 -8.57 -9.36 29.70
N THR A 155 -7.85 -8.25 29.50
CA THR A 155 -7.32 -7.48 30.63
C THR A 155 -8.46 -6.87 31.46
N CYS A 156 -9.54 -6.37 30.83
CA CYS A 156 -10.75 -5.94 31.56
C CYS A 156 -11.51 -7.09 32.24
N LYS A 157 -11.64 -8.26 31.60
CA LYS A 157 -12.32 -9.44 32.20
C LYS A 157 -11.53 -10.04 33.36
N ASN A 158 -10.21 -10.11 33.26
CA ASN A 158 -9.36 -10.66 34.32
C ASN A 158 -9.22 -9.69 35.50
N TYR A 159 -9.25 -8.37 35.30
CA TYR A 159 -9.29 -7.41 36.41
C TYR A 159 -10.64 -7.39 37.15
N VAL A 160 -11.77 -7.48 36.44
CA VAL A 160 -13.10 -7.57 37.10
C VAL A 160 -13.28 -8.90 37.85
N SER A 161 -12.80 -10.02 37.30
CA SER A 161 -12.91 -11.32 37.97
C SER A 161 -11.99 -11.47 39.18
N LEU A 162 -10.81 -10.83 39.19
CA LEU A 162 -9.93 -10.84 40.36
C LEU A 162 -10.45 -9.90 41.47
N CYS A 163 -11.08 -8.79 41.11
CA CYS A 163 -11.72 -7.88 42.07
C CYS A 163 -12.93 -8.53 42.77
N CYS A 164 -13.69 -9.38 42.07
CA CYS A 164 -14.75 -10.19 42.69
C CYS A 164 -14.23 -11.37 43.53
N ALA A 165 -13.06 -11.93 43.21
CA ALA A 165 -12.48 -13.04 43.98
C ALA A 165 -11.79 -12.58 45.28
N GLY A 166 -11.22 -11.36 45.30
CA GLY A 166 -10.58 -10.76 46.49
C GLY A 166 -11.53 -10.23 47.56
N PHE A 167 -12.83 -10.12 47.28
CA PHE A 167 -13.82 -9.52 48.18
C PHE A 167 -14.65 -10.53 48.99
N ARG A 168 -14.12 -11.74 49.24
CA ARG A 168 -14.78 -12.73 50.13
C ARG A 168 -14.34 -12.62 51.60
N HIS A 169 -13.53 -11.63 51.96
CA HIS A 169 -13.02 -11.47 53.34
C HIS A 169 -13.30 -10.11 53.98
N LEU A 170 -14.06 -9.23 53.34
CA LEU A 170 -14.58 -7.99 53.94
C LEU A 170 -16.10 -7.98 53.86
N ASN A 171 -16.72 -8.11 55.04
CA ASN A 171 -18.14 -7.99 55.29
C ASN A 171 -18.62 -6.56 55.03
N ILE A 172 -18.86 -6.21 53.76
CA ILE A 172 -19.55 -4.97 53.38
C ILE A 172 -20.63 -5.34 52.35
N ARG A 173 -21.89 -5.22 52.76
CA ARG A 173 -23.05 -5.21 51.85
C ARG A 173 -23.09 -3.87 51.10
N PRO A 174 -23.22 -3.87 49.77
CA PRO A 174 -24.06 -2.88 49.12
C PRO A 174 -25.14 -3.53 48.25
N ARG A 175 -26.32 -2.91 48.29
CA ARG A 175 -27.52 -3.22 47.52
C ARG A 175 -27.26 -3.11 46.01
N GLY A 176 -27.82 -4.02 45.24
CA GLY A 176 -28.15 -3.74 43.83
C GLY A 176 -27.49 -4.60 42.74
N GLN A 177 -27.36 -5.92 42.92
CA GLN A 177 -27.15 -6.83 41.78
C GLN A 177 -28.49 -7.44 41.33
N LYS A 178 -29.17 -6.78 40.40
CA LYS A 178 -30.17 -7.41 39.54
C LYS A 178 -30.12 -6.73 38.19
N LEU A 179 -29.21 -7.13 37.30
CA LEU A 179 -29.40 -6.93 35.85
C LEU A 179 -28.41 -7.72 34.97
N CYS A 180 -27.31 -8.25 35.50
CA CYS A 180 -26.31 -8.98 34.71
C CYS A 180 -26.42 -10.51 34.89
N GLN A 181 -27.62 -11.08 34.72
CA GLN A 181 -27.80 -12.54 34.69
C GLN A 181 -28.65 -13.02 33.51
N ARG A 182 -29.10 -12.12 32.63
CA ARG A 182 -29.73 -12.53 31.37
C ARG A 182 -28.73 -12.33 30.26
N THR A 183 -28.54 -13.37 29.46
CA THR A 183 -27.82 -13.39 28.17
C THR A 183 -26.35 -13.81 28.22
N VAL A 184 -26.03 -14.82 29.03
CA VAL A 184 -25.17 -15.91 28.56
C VAL A 184 -26.00 -17.18 28.69
N ARG A 185 -26.72 -17.49 27.62
CA ARG A 185 -27.20 -18.85 27.35
C ARG A 185 -26.36 -19.36 26.20
#